data_AF-A0A4Q3TR48-F1
#
_entry.id   AF-A0A4Q3TR48-F1
#
_cell.length_a   1.000
_cell.length_b   1.000
_cell.length_c   1.000
_cell.angle_alpha   90.00
_cell.angle_beta   90.00
_cell.angle_gamma   90.00
#
_symmetry.space_group_name_H-M   'P 1'
#
loop_
_entity.id
_entity.type
_entity.pdbx_description
1 polymer ?
#
loop_
_entity_poly.entity_id
_entity_poly.type
_entity_poly.pdbx_seq_one_letter_code
_entity_poly.pdbx_strand_id
1 'polypeptide(L)'
;MTPDLVVVGAGFFGLTIAERCARELDLKVLVLDRRSHIGGNAYSERNAETGVEVHKYGAHLFHTSNEKVWEYVNRFTSFTNYQHRVFGKYQGQVYSLPMNLGLINQFFGKSHTPEEARALIAEQSSEIATEDATNLEEKAISLIGRPLYEAFIKGYTGKQWQTDP
;
A
#
# COMPACT_ATOMS: atom_id res chain seq x y z
N MET A 1 16.23 9.70 -36.18
CA MET A 1 14.91 9.20 -36.60
C MET A 1 13.88 9.85 -35.70
N THR A 2 12.83 10.45 -36.24
CA THR A 2 11.80 11.16 -35.45
C THR A 2 10.86 10.15 -34.80
N PRO A 3 10.56 10.26 -33.48
CA PRO A 3 9.59 9.39 -32.81
C PRO A 3 8.15 9.76 -33.16
N ASP A 4 7.26 8.77 -33.17
CA ASP A 4 5.80 8.96 -33.35
C ASP A 4 5.11 9.34 -32.03
N LEU A 5 5.68 8.91 -30.90
CA LEU A 5 5.18 9.19 -29.55
C LEU A 5 6.36 9.48 -28.61
N VAL A 6 6.20 10.48 -27.73
CA VAL A 6 7.12 10.75 -26.63
C VAL A 6 6.42 10.50 -25.30
N VAL A 7 7.01 9.66 -24.46
CA VAL A 7 6.54 9.38 -23.09
C VAL A 7 7.56 9.97 -22.11
N VAL A 8 7.10 10.83 -21.20
CA VAL A 8 7.93 11.43 -20.15
C VAL A 8 7.69 10.71 -18.83
N GLY A 9 8.73 10.05 -18.31
CA GLY A 9 8.72 9.21 -17.13
C GLY A 9 8.67 7.72 -17.48
N ALA A 10 9.68 6.97 -17.06
CA ALA A 10 9.81 5.52 -17.24
C ALA A 10 9.30 4.73 -16.02
N GLY A 11 8.30 5.26 -15.29
CA GLY A 11 7.56 4.49 -14.30
C GLY A 11 6.55 3.52 -14.94
N PHE A 12 5.88 2.69 -14.14
CA PHE A 12 4.93 1.68 -14.66
C PHE A 12 3.90 2.26 -15.63
N PHE A 13 3.30 3.41 -15.32
CA PHE A 13 2.35 4.06 -16.21
C PHE A 13 2.96 4.36 -17.59
N GLY A 14 4.10 5.05 -17.62
CA GLY A 14 4.77 5.40 -18.88
C GLY A 14 5.25 4.18 -19.65
N LEU A 15 5.81 3.18 -18.95
CA LEU A 15 6.25 1.93 -19.58
C LEU A 15 5.09 1.12 -20.15
N THR A 16 3.93 1.07 -19.47
CA THR A 16 2.74 0.42 -20.02
C THR A 16 2.27 1.12 -21.29
N ILE A 17 2.17 2.45 -21.30
CA ILE A 17 1.78 3.19 -22.52
C ILE A 17 2.79 2.95 -23.65
N ALA A 18 4.08 3.08 -23.36
CA ALA A 18 5.14 2.88 -24.35
C ALA A 18 5.11 1.48 -24.94
N GLU A 19 5.01 0.44 -24.12
CA GLU A 19 4.96 -0.95 -24.56
C GLU A 19 3.71 -1.23 -25.40
N ARG A 20 2.54 -0.77 -24.97
CA ARG A 20 1.28 -0.99 -25.69
C ARG A 20 1.28 -0.29 -27.05
N CYS A 21 1.70 0.97 -27.11
CA CYS A 21 1.75 1.72 -28.37
C CYS A 21 2.80 1.15 -29.33
N ALA A 22 3.99 0.77 -28.84
CA ALA A 22 5.00 0.14 -29.69
C ALA A 22 4.55 -1.22 -30.21
N ARG A 23 3.95 -2.07 -29.34
CA ARG A 23 3.57 -3.44 -29.71
C ARG A 23 2.35 -3.50 -30.63
N GLU A 24 1.31 -2.75 -30.31
CA GLU A 24 -0.02 -2.95 -30.90
C GLU A 24 -0.28 -2.01 -32.07
N LEU A 25 0.43 -0.88 -32.11
CA LEU A 25 0.26 0.15 -33.12
C LEU A 25 1.53 0.35 -33.97
N ASP A 26 2.60 -0.41 -33.70
CA ASP A 26 3.89 -0.33 -34.39
C ASP A 26 4.51 1.09 -34.37
N LEU A 27 4.24 1.86 -33.32
CA LEU A 27 4.75 3.22 -33.18
C LEU A 27 6.18 3.24 -32.63
N LYS A 28 7.01 4.16 -33.14
CA LYS A 28 8.35 4.45 -32.59
C LYS A 28 8.19 5.35 -31.37
N VAL A 29 8.31 4.76 -30.19
CA VAL A 29 8.15 5.47 -28.92
C VAL A 29 9.51 5.89 -28.36
N LEU A 30 9.69 7.19 -28.08
CA LEU A 30 10.80 7.73 -27.30
C LEU A 30 10.36 7.87 -25.83
N VAL A 31 11.01 7.14 -24.93
CA VAL A 31 10.80 7.28 -23.49
C VAL A 31 11.92 8.13 -22.90
N LEU A 32 11.55 9.20 -22.22
CA LEU A 32 12.46 10.11 -21.54
C LEU A 32 12.27 10.01 -20.03
N ASP A 33 13.30 9.66 -19.29
CA ASP A 33 13.31 9.79 -17.84
C ASP A 33 14.43 10.74 -17.42
N ARG A 34 14.17 11.54 -16.39
CA ARG A 34 15.18 12.44 -15.81
C ARG A 34 16.13 11.71 -14.87
N ARG A 35 15.76 10.52 -14.39
CA ARG A 35 16.56 9.68 -13.51
C ARG A 35 17.54 8.85 -14.35
N SER A 36 18.60 8.38 -13.71
CA SER A 36 19.63 7.53 -14.34
C SER A 36 19.20 6.06 -14.48
N HIS A 37 17.95 5.72 -14.20
CA HIS A 37 17.42 4.37 -14.22
C HIS A 37 15.93 4.38 -14.62
N ILE A 38 15.43 3.25 -15.08
CA ILE A 38 14.01 3.03 -15.41
C ILE A 38 13.19 2.69 -14.15
N GLY A 39 11.88 2.51 -14.29
CA GLY A 39 10.99 1.96 -13.26
C GLY A 39 10.41 2.99 -12.27
N GLY A 40 10.86 4.24 -12.31
CA GLY A 40 10.43 5.26 -11.35
C GLY A 40 10.76 4.85 -9.91
N ASN A 41 9.79 4.93 -9.00
CA ASN A 41 10.00 4.50 -7.60
C ASN A 41 10.06 2.97 -7.45
N ALA A 42 9.52 2.21 -8.39
CA ALA A 42 9.52 0.74 -8.35
C ALA A 42 10.87 0.12 -8.72
N TYR A 43 11.88 0.94 -9.02
CA TYR A 43 13.23 0.47 -9.32
C TYR A 43 13.88 -0.21 -8.10
N SER A 44 14.43 -1.40 -8.34
CA SER A 44 15.29 -2.13 -7.41
C SER A 44 16.72 -2.22 -7.93
N GLU A 45 17.67 -2.33 -7.01
CA GLU A 45 19.08 -2.57 -7.31
C GLU A 45 19.65 -3.58 -6.32
N ARG A 46 20.71 -4.30 -6.68
CA ARG A 46 21.41 -5.18 -5.72
C ARG A 46 22.34 -4.33 -4.86
N ASN A 47 22.22 -4.47 -3.55
CA ASN A 47 23.18 -3.91 -2.61
C ASN A 47 24.58 -4.53 -2.86
N ALA A 48 25.60 -3.69 -3.00
CA ALA A 48 26.93 -4.11 -3.46
C ALA A 48 27.67 -5.02 -2.46
N GLU A 49 27.41 -4.86 -1.16
CA GLU A 49 28.11 -5.62 -0.11
C GLU A 49 27.45 -6.97 0.16
N THR A 50 26.11 -7.01 0.16
CA THR A 50 25.33 -8.18 0.57
C THR A 50 24.75 -8.97 -0.60
N GLY A 51 24.68 -8.36 -1.79
CA GLY A 51 24.02 -8.93 -2.96
C GLY A 51 22.49 -8.97 -2.89
N VAL A 52 21.88 -8.54 -1.78
CA VAL A 52 20.43 -8.52 -1.58
C VAL A 52 19.80 -7.48 -2.50
N GLU A 53 18.70 -7.85 -3.16
CA GLU A 53 17.90 -6.90 -3.94
C GLU A 53 17.16 -5.94 -3.00
N VAL A 54 17.37 -4.64 -3.19
CA VAL A 54 16.78 -3.58 -2.39
C VAL A 54 15.97 -2.64 -3.28
N HIS A 55 14.84 -2.17 -2.77
CA HIS A 55 14.03 -1.18 -3.46
C HIS A 55 14.50 0.21 -3.07
N LYS A 56 14.97 0.98 -4.04
CA LYS A 56 15.65 2.25 -3.79
C LYS A 56 14.76 3.31 -3.14
N TYR A 57 13.44 3.21 -3.36
CA TYR A 57 12.45 4.20 -2.95
C TYR A 57 11.35 3.60 -2.06
N GLY A 58 11.72 2.64 -1.20
CA GLY A 58 10.79 1.95 -0.31
C GLY A 58 10.23 0.65 -0.91
N ALA A 59 9.70 -0.22 -0.04
CA ALA A 59 9.18 -1.52 -0.44
C ALA A 59 8.02 -1.36 -1.46
N HIS A 60 8.04 -2.19 -2.49
CA HIS A 60 7.01 -2.25 -3.52
C HIS A 60 6.47 -3.68 -3.53
N LEU A 61 5.16 -3.80 -3.34
CA LEU A 61 4.50 -5.09 -3.17
C LEU A 61 3.43 -5.18 -4.24
N PHE A 62 3.62 -6.07 -5.21
CA PHE A 62 2.64 -6.24 -6.26
C PHE A 62 1.45 -7.04 -5.73
N HIS A 63 0.25 -6.47 -5.85
CA HIS A 63 -1.01 -7.16 -5.60
C HIS A 63 -2.08 -6.58 -6.53
N THR A 64 -2.96 -7.43 -7.05
CA THR A 64 -4.09 -7.01 -7.88
C THR A 64 -5.20 -8.04 -7.82
N SER A 65 -6.45 -7.58 -7.87
CA SER A 65 -7.63 -8.42 -8.13
C SER A 65 -8.11 -8.31 -9.58
N ASN A 66 -7.38 -7.58 -10.42
CA ASN A 66 -7.68 -7.39 -11.84
C ASN A 66 -6.92 -8.43 -12.67
N GLU A 67 -7.64 -9.41 -13.19
CA GLU A 67 -7.10 -10.50 -14.00
C GLU A 67 -6.38 -10.00 -15.26
N LYS A 68 -6.93 -9.00 -15.96
CA LYS A 68 -6.29 -8.43 -17.17
C LYS A 68 -4.93 -7.82 -16.84
N VAL A 69 -4.82 -7.14 -15.70
CA VAL A 69 -3.53 -6.59 -15.22
C VAL A 69 -2.59 -7.72 -14.85
N TRP A 70 -3.08 -8.75 -14.15
CA TRP A 70 -2.29 -9.92 -13.76
C TRP A 70 -1.69 -10.65 -14.98
N GLU A 71 -2.52 -10.96 -15.97
CA GLU A 71 -2.10 -11.57 -17.23
C GLU A 71 -1.10 -10.68 -17.97
N TYR A 72 -1.37 -9.38 -18.02
CA TYR A 72 -0.48 -8.42 -18.67
C TYR A 72 0.92 -8.41 -18.03
N VAL A 73 1.02 -8.25 -16.71
CA VAL A 73 2.33 -8.18 -16.04
C VAL A 73 3.11 -9.51 -16.11
N ASN A 74 2.41 -10.65 -16.14
CA ASN A 74 3.04 -11.97 -16.26
C ASN A 74 3.69 -12.23 -17.63
N ARG A 75 3.47 -11.36 -18.62
CA ARG A 75 4.22 -11.38 -19.89
C ARG A 75 5.65 -10.88 -19.75
N PHE A 76 5.96 -10.13 -18.69
CA PHE A 76 7.26 -9.45 -18.51
C PHE A 76 8.08 -10.00 -17.35
N THR A 77 7.45 -10.70 -16.41
CA THR A 77 8.12 -11.34 -15.27
C THR A 77 7.25 -12.47 -14.72
N SER A 78 7.85 -13.36 -13.93
CA SER A 78 7.12 -14.24 -13.02
C SER A 78 7.05 -13.61 -11.63
N PHE A 79 6.11 -14.09 -10.81
CA PHE A 79 5.93 -13.68 -9.42
C PHE A 79 6.14 -14.87 -8.49
N THR A 80 6.70 -14.60 -7.31
CA THR A 80 6.67 -15.57 -6.21
C THR A 80 5.26 -15.62 -5.59
N ASN A 81 5.02 -16.58 -4.71
CA ASN A 81 3.78 -16.69 -3.95
C ASN A 81 3.81 -15.87 -2.64
N TYR A 82 4.66 -14.84 -2.55
CA TYR A 82 4.82 -14.04 -1.35
C TYR A 82 3.50 -13.39 -0.93
N GLN A 83 3.16 -13.54 0.35
CA GLN A 83 1.99 -12.91 0.97
C GLN A 83 2.46 -11.92 2.02
N HIS A 84 2.22 -10.63 1.75
CA HIS A 84 2.66 -9.58 2.64
C HIS A 84 1.91 -9.61 3.98
N ARG A 85 2.66 -9.46 5.06
CA ARG A 85 2.13 -9.37 6.43
C ARG A 85 2.87 -8.23 7.13
N VAL A 86 2.11 -7.40 7.85
CA VAL A 86 2.63 -6.25 8.57
C VAL A 86 2.43 -6.46 10.06
N PHE A 87 3.37 -5.96 10.84
CA PHE A 87 3.26 -5.88 12.29
C PHE A 87 3.50 -4.45 12.74
N GLY A 88 2.68 -3.97 13.67
CA GLY A 88 2.80 -2.65 14.30
C GLY A 88 3.32 -2.78 15.72
N LYS A 89 4.13 -1.81 16.17
CA LYS A 89 4.58 -1.73 17.56
C LYS A 89 3.85 -0.58 18.27
N TYR A 90 3.18 -0.90 19.37
CA TYR A 90 2.51 0.08 20.25
C TYR A 90 2.87 -0.22 21.70
N GLN A 91 3.31 0.80 22.44
CA GLN A 91 3.73 0.69 23.85
C GLN A 91 4.64 -0.51 24.17
N GLY A 92 5.63 -0.78 23.30
CA GLY A 92 6.56 -1.89 23.49
C GLY A 92 6.07 -3.25 22.98
N GLN A 93 4.77 -3.44 22.79
CA GLN A 93 4.16 -4.67 22.30
C GLN A 93 4.03 -4.68 20.77
N VAL A 94 4.14 -5.86 20.17
CA VAL A 94 3.95 -6.09 18.73
C VAL A 94 2.55 -6.66 18.47
N TYR A 95 1.85 -6.08 17.50
CA TYR A 95 0.50 -6.44 17.07
C TYR A 95 0.48 -6.79 15.59
N SER A 96 -0.33 -7.76 15.19
CA SER A 96 -0.58 -8.05 13.77
C SER A 96 -1.43 -6.96 13.14
N LEU A 97 -1.08 -6.49 11.94
CA LEU A 97 -1.88 -5.55 11.16
C LEU A 97 -2.22 -6.13 9.77
N PRO A 98 -3.36 -5.74 9.16
CA PRO A 98 -4.37 -4.79 9.65
C PRO A 98 -5.22 -5.33 10.82
N MET A 99 -6.12 -4.49 11.36
CA MET A 99 -7.01 -4.86 12.46
C MET A 99 -7.75 -6.16 12.14
N ASN A 100 -7.58 -7.13 13.03
CA ASN A 100 -8.14 -8.47 12.94
C ASN A 100 -8.39 -8.99 14.36
N LEU A 101 -8.97 -10.19 14.47
CA LEU A 101 -9.31 -10.77 15.78
C LEU A 101 -8.08 -10.94 16.70
N GLY A 102 -6.91 -11.24 16.14
CA GLY A 102 -5.66 -11.32 16.89
C GLY A 102 -5.26 -9.99 17.52
N LEU A 103 -5.34 -8.89 16.77
CA LEU A 103 -5.09 -7.55 17.31
C LEU A 103 -6.11 -7.19 18.39
N ILE A 104 -7.41 -7.41 18.15
CA ILE A 104 -8.48 -7.11 19.11
C ILE A 104 -8.22 -7.87 20.41
N ASN A 105 -7.92 -9.16 20.32
CA ASN A 105 -7.68 -9.98 21.50
C ASN A 105 -6.45 -9.54 22.30
N GLN A 106 -5.36 -9.19 21.59
CA GLN A 106 -4.14 -8.69 22.23
C GLN A 106 -4.34 -7.31 22.87
N PHE A 107 -5.06 -6.41 22.20
CA PHE A 107 -5.21 -5.03 22.64
C PHE A 107 -6.16 -4.91 23.83
N PHE A 108 -7.29 -5.62 23.79
CA PHE A 108 -8.28 -5.62 24.87
C PHE A 108 -8.03 -6.70 25.94
N GLY A 109 -6.98 -7.51 25.79
CA GLY A 109 -6.57 -8.50 26.79
C GLY A 109 -7.59 -9.63 27.03
N LYS A 110 -8.50 -9.87 26.07
CA LYS A 110 -9.57 -10.88 26.17
C LYS A 110 -9.70 -11.62 24.85
N SER A 111 -9.96 -12.93 24.90
CA SER A 111 -10.35 -13.69 23.72
C SER A 111 -11.80 -13.38 23.36
N HIS A 112 -12.02 -12.82 22.16
CA HIS A 112 -13.34 -12.57 21.60
C HIS A 112 -13.66 -13.61 20.52
N THR A 113 -14.93 -13.98 20.39
CA THR A 113 -15.47 -14.57 19.16
C THR A 113 -15.63 -13.49 18.08
N PRO A 114 -15.83 -13.85 16.80
CA PRO A 114 -16.14 -12.87 15.76
C PRO A 114 -17.36 -12.00 16.09
N GLU A 115 -18.40 -12.57 16.70
CA GLU A 115 -19.61 -11.85 17.10
C GLU A 115 -19.34 -10.88 18.24
N GLU A 116 -18.61 -11.30 19.27
CA GLU A 116 -18.20 -10.43 20.38
C GLU A 116 -17.31 -9.29 19.89
N ALA A 117 -16.37 -9.56 18.97
CA ALA A 117 -15.50 -8.55 18.40
C ALA A 117 -16.29 -7.52 17.58
N ARG A 118 -17.28 -7.94 16.78
CA ARG A 118 -18.16 -7.01 16.04
C ARG A 118 -18.95 -6.12 17.00
N ALA A 119 -19.52 -6.69 18.06
CA ALA A 119 -20.27 -5.93 19.06
C ALA A 119 -19.38 -4.93 19.79
N LEU A 120 -18.17 -5.34 20.20
CA LEU A 120 -17.19 -4.47 20.83
C LEU A 120 -16.81 -3.29 19.93
N ILE A 121 -16.48 -3.54 18.65
CA ILE A 121 -16.12 -2.45 17.73
C ILE A 121 -17.30 -1.50 17.52
N ALA A 122 -18.52 -2.01 17.35
CA ALA A 122 -19.71 -1.17 17.20
C ALA A 122 -19.98 -0.29 18.43
N GLU A 123 -19.74 -0.81 19.64
CA GLU A 123 -19.81 -0.03 20.87
C GLU A 123 -18.72 1.06 20.90
N GLN A 124 -17.46 0.68 20.65
CA GLN A 124 -16.32 1.59 20.68
C GLN A 124 -16.40 2.70 19.62
N SER A 125 -17.03 2.42 18.47
CA SER A 125 -17.18 3.35 17.35
C SER A 125 -18.50 4.13 17.36
N SER A 126 -19.29 4.02 18.43
CA SER A 126 -20.61 4.68 18.55
C SER A 126 -20.54 6.18 18.86
N GLU A 127 -19.36 6.70 19.20
CA GLU A 127 -19.16 8.12 19.55
C GLU A 127 -19.53 9.06 18.39
N ILE A 128 -19.29 8.64 17.15
CA ILE A 128 -19.47 9.46 15.94
C ILE A 128 -20.21 8.61 14.89
N ALA A 129 -21.31 9.12 14.36
CA ALA A 129 -21.96 8.49 13.21
C ALA A 129 -21.08 8.66 11.96
N THR A 130 -20.92 7.59 11.18
CA THR A 130 -19.97 7.57 10.07
C THR A 130 -20.33 8.56 8.96
N GLU A 131 -21.61 8.87 8.80
CA GLU A 131 -22.19 9.87 7.90
C GLU A 131 -21.92 11.32 8.33
N ASP A 132 -21.72 11.57 9.63
CA ASP A 132 -21.51 12.90 10.19
C ASP A 132 -20.03 13.30 10.25
N ALA A 133 -19.12 12.35 10.06
CA ALA A 133 -17.67 12.58 10.10
C ALA A 133 -17.19 13.54 9.00
N THR A 134 -16.47 14.57 9.40
CA THR A 134 -16.01 15.68 8.55
C THR A 134 -14.51 15.64 8.20
N ASN A 135 -13.73 14.83 8.91
CA ASN A 135 -12.27 14.70 8.74
C ASN A 135 -11.80 13.24 8.93
N LEU A 136 -10.49 12.99 8.82
CA LEU A 136 -9.95 11.63 8.90
C LEU A 136 -10.02 11.09 10.34
N GLU A 137 -9.73 11.92 11.35
CA GLU A 137 -9.85 11.53 12.76
C GLU A 137 -11.26 11.03 13.08
N GLU A 138 -12.29 11.83 12.80
CA GLU A 138 -13.70 11.48 13.05
C GLU A 138 -14.10 10.23 12.26
N LYS A 139 -13.68 10.11 11.00
CA LYS A 139 -14.00 8.96 10.15
C LYS A 139 -13.33 7.68 10.65
N ALA A 140 -12.12 7.77 11.18
CA ALA A 140 -11.45 6.61 11.76
C ALA A 140 -12.14 6.21 13.07
N ILE A 141 -12.41 7.16 13.97
CA ILE A 141 -13.11 6.89 15.24
C ILE A 141 -14.48 6.27 14.99
N SER A 142 -15.25 6.75 14.00
CA SER A 142 -16.57 6.22 13.67
C SER A 142 -16.55 4.78 13.13
N LEU A 143 -15.39 4.28 12.67
CA LEU A 143 -15.25 2.94 12.08
C LEU A 143 -14.62 1.93 13.04
N ILE A 144 -13.71 2.36 13.91
CA ILE A 144 -12.88 1.46 14.73
C ILE A 144 -12.85 1.83 16.21
N GLY A 145 -13.45 2.97 16.59
CA GLY A 145 -13.46 3.49 17.94
C GLY A 145 -12.18 4.22 18.34
N ARG A 146 -12.33 5.14 19.30
CA ARG A 146 -11.27 6.04 19.76
C ARG A 146 -10.02 5.32 20.29
N PRO A 147 -10.11 4.26 21.12
CA PRO A 147 -8.91 3.61 21.65
C PRO A 147 -8.01 2.98 20.57
N LEU A 148 -8.61 2.34 19.57
CA LEU A 148 -7.86 1.75 18.46
C LEU A 148 -7.32 2.80 17.50
N TYR A 149 -8.08 3.87 17.27
CA TYR A 149 -7.63 5.02 16.49
C TYR A 149 -6.39 5.67 17.11
N GLU A 150 -6.43 6.00 18.40
CA GLU A 150 -5.32 6.65 19.10
C GLU A 150 -4.07 5.74 19.16
N ALA A 151 -4.27 4.43 19.34
CA ALA A 151 -3.18 3.47 19.44
C ALA A 151 -2.46 3.21 18.10
N PHE A 152 -3.21 3.04 17.01
CA PHE A 152 -2.65 2.50 15.76
C PHE A 152 -2.72 3.45 14.56
N ILE A 153 -3.57 4.49 14.61
CA ILE A 153 -3.80 5.38 13.46
C ILE A 153 -3.24 6.77 13.73
N LYS A 154 -3.69 7.48 14.78
CA LYS A 154 -3.38 8.90 15.03
C LYS A 154 -1.90 9.24 14.88
N GLY A 155 -1.05 8.60 15.70
CA GLY A 155 0.39 8.88 15.69
C GLY A 155 1.12 8.42 14.43
N TYR A 156 0.62 7.37 13.76
CA TYR A 156 1.21 6.91 12.49
C TYR A 156 0.86 7.88 11.34
N THR A 157 -0.41 8.29 11.25
CA THR A 157 -0.91 9.27 10.28
C THR A 157 -0.20 10.61 10.43
N GLY A 158 -0.12 11.15 11.65
CA GLY A 158 0.56 12.43 11.90
C GLY A 158 2.05 12.39 11.51
N LYS A 159 2.73 11.26 11.73
CA LYS A 159 4.13 11.08 11.30
C LYS A 159 4.29 11.02 9.78
N GLN A 160 3.39 10.31 9.11
CA GLN A 160 3.43 10.11 7.66
C GLN A 160 3.12 11.41 6.90
N TRP A 161 2.14 12.17 7.39
CA TRP A 161 1.57 13.32 6.68
C TRP A 161 2.02 14.67 7.24
N GLN A 162 2.64 14.70 8.42
CA GLN A 162 3.02 15.92 9.13
C GLN A 162 1.86 16.93 9.24
N THR A 163 0.64 16.41 9.31
CA THR A 163 -0.63 17.15 9.37
C THR A 163 -1.50 16.49 10.43
N ASP A 164 -2.26 17.29 11.17
CA ASP A 164 -3.27 16.76 12.10
C ASP A 164 -4.36 16.03 11.30
N PRO A 165 -4.72 14.76 11.64
CA PRO A 165 -5.60 13.94 10.83
C PRO A 165 -7.05 14.46 10.68
#